data_AF-A0A1R3TKZ0-F1
#
_entry.id   AF-A0A1R3TKZ0-F1
#
_cell.length_a   1.000
_cell.length_b   1.000
_cell.length_c   1.000
_cell.angle_alpha   90.00
_cell.angle_beta   90.00
_cell.angle_gamma   90.00
#
_symmetry.space_group_name_H-M   'P 1'
#
loop_
_entity.id
_entity.type
_entity.pdbx_description
1 polymer ?
#
loop_
_entity_poly.entity_id
_entity_poly.type
_entity_poly.pdbx_seq_one_letter_code
_entity_poly.pdbx_strand_id
1 'polypeptide(L)'
;MTAAELAIETSQVEPSRTKRLKAATQDAHKVLDGFIMSAKPFESRENFAKFVQTQYLFHRDLDAFFFNDTLAELLPDLKGRRRLGFIEQDLADLSTTVPASSATHFSHDDAAFDLPEALGWLYVVEGSNLGAAFLLKDAAKIGLGETFGARHLAGAPEGRGLHWRTFVAALDAVELTAEEENRVIAGAEAAFHTVHDHAKRVMV
;
A
#
# COMPACT_ATOMS: atom_id res chain seq x y z
N MET A 1 -19.48 -40.50 36.29
CA MET A 1 -18.48 -39.44 36.09
C MET A 1 -18.49 -39.11 34.61
N THR A 2 -18.91 -37.88 34.31
CA THR A 2 -19.52 -37.46 33.04
C THR A 2 -18.50 -37.16 31.95
N ALA A 3 -18.96 -37.26 30.70
CA ALA A 3 -18.27 -36.89 29.46
C ALA A 3 -18.03 -35.36 29.31
N ALA A 4 -17.70 -34.68 30.41
CA ALA A 4 -17.70 -33.22 30.52
C ALA A 4 -16.28 -32.59 30.52
N GLU A 5 -15.20 -33.35 30.33
CA GLU A 5 -13.83 -32.86 30.50
C GLU A 5 -12.94 -32.90 29.25
N LEU A 6 -13.51 -33.06 28.06
CA LEU A 6 -12.75 -33.05 26.79
C LEU A 6 -13.25 -32.05 25.75
N ALA A 7 -14.07 -31.09 26.16
CA ALA A 7 -14.26 -29.86 25.39
C ALA A 7 -13.12 -28.90 25.76
N ILE A 8 -11.92 -29.15 25.24
CA ILE A 8 -11.02 -28.05 24.97
C ILE A 8 -11.76 -27.26 23.90
N GLU A 9 -12.51 -26.24 24.33
CA GLU A 9 -12.92 -25.14 23.48
C GLU A 9 -11.66 -24.68 22.76
N THR A 10 -11.51 -25.09 21.50
CA THR A 10 -10.75 -24.34 20.53
C THR A 10 -11.45 -22.99 20.45
N SER A 11 -11.12 -22.08 21.38
CA SER A 11 -11.27 -20.65 21.20
C SER A 11 -10.59 -20.37 19.87
N GLN A 12 -11.38 -20.30 18.80
CA GLN A 12 -10.92 -19.79 17.52
C GLN A 12 -10.40 -18.39 17.83
N VAL A 13 -9.08 -18.26 17.94
CA VAL A 13 -8.45 -16.94 18.08
C VAL A 13 -8.86 -16.20 16.82
N GLU A 14 -9.73 -15.22 16.99
CA GLU A 14 -10.15 -14.33 15.90
C GLU A 14 -8.88 -13.89 15.15
N PRO A 15 -8.82 -14.10 13.83
CA PRO A 15 -7.67 -13.69 13.06
C PRO A 15 -7.45 -12.19 13.25
N SER A 16 -6.19 -11.79 13.47
CA SER A 16 -5.84 -10.37 13.63
C SER A 16 -6.32 -9.55 12.43
N ARG A 17 -6.54 -8.24 12.61
CA ARG A 17 -7.05 -7.33 11.57
C ARG A 17 -6.27 -7.46 10.26
N THR A 18 -4.95 -7.49 10.33
CA THR A 18 -4.07 -7.69 9.17
C THR A 18 -4.30 -9.05 8.49
N LYS A 19 -4.58 -10.13 9.23
CA LYS A 19 -4.91 -11.44 8.64
C LYS A 19 -6.26 -11.39 7.92
N ARG A 20 -7.27 -10.72 8.50
CA ARG A 20 -8.58 -10.51 7.86
C ARG A 20 -8.45 -9.68 6.58
N LEU A 21 -7.69 -8.57 6.63
CA LEU A 21 -7.38 -7.74 5.46
C LEU A 21 -6.71 -8.56 4.35
N LYS A 22 -5.65 -9.30 4.68
CA LYS A 22 -4.96 -10.16 3.70
C LYS A 22 -5.90 -11.17 3.03
N ALA A 23 -6.81 -11.77 3.79
CA ALA A 23 -7.77 -12.72 3.26
C ALA A 23 -8.79 -12.03 2.33
N ALA A 24 -9.37 -10.91 2.78
CA ALA A 24 -10.38 -10.16 2.03
C ALA A 24 -9.82 -9.57 0.72
N THR A 25 -8.59 -9.04 0.75
CA THR A 25 -8.00 -8.36 -0.42
C THR A 25 -7.21 -9.30 -1.33
N GLN A 26 -7.25 -10.61 -1.11
CA GLN A 26 -6.40 -11.57 -1.84
C GLN A 26 -6.66 -11.53 -3.35
N ASP A 27 -7.92 -11.51 -3.76
CA ASP A 27 -8.28 -11.56 -5.18
C ASP A 27 -8.05 -10.22 -5.88
N ALA A 28 -8.36 -9.10 -5.22
CA ALA A 28 -8.04 -7.77 -5.72
C ALA A 28 -6.53 -7.59 -5.95
N HIS A 29 -5.70 -8.09 -5.01
CA HIS A 29 -4.24 -8.13 -5.17
C HIS A 29 -3.82 -8.97 -6.38
N LYS A 30 -4.34 -10.19 -6.55
CA LYS A 30 -4.00 -11.06 -7.71
C LYS A 30 -4.35 -10.40 -9.04
N VAL A 31 -5.52 -9.76 -9.11
CA VAL A 31 -5.98 -9.06 -10.33
C VAL A 31 -5.03 -7.92 -10.67
N LEU A 32 -4.69 -7.09 -9.68
CA LEU A 32 -3.75 -5.98 -9.86
C LEU A 32 -2.37 -6.48 -10.30
N ASP A 33 -1.80 -7.44 -9.59
CA ASP A 33 -0.47 -8.01 -9.88
C ASP A 33 -0.43 -8.61 -11.30
N GLY A 34 -1.43 -9.40 -11.67
CA GLY A 34 -1.56 -9.96 -13.01
C GLY A 34 -1.64 -8.88 -14.09
N PHE A 35 -2.42 -7.82 -13.86
CA PHE A 35 -2.50 -6.69 -14.78
C PHE A 35 -1.15 -5.99 -14.95
N ILE A 36 -0.50 -5.61 -13.84
CA ILE A 36 0.81 -4.93 -13.86
C ILE A 36 1.84 -5.79 -14.60
N MET A 37 1.93 -7.09 -14.31
CA MET A 37 2.88 -7.98 -14.98
C MET A 37 2.55 -8.14 -16.48
N SER A 38 1.27 -8.17 -16.86
CA SER A 38 0.85 -8.25 -18.28
C SER A 38 1.24 -7.01 -19.09
N ALA A 39 1.35 -5.85 -18.44
CA ALA A 39 1.82 -4.59 -19.04
C ALA A 39 3.37 -4.52 -19.17
N LYS A 40 4.09 -5.58 -18.75
CA LYS A 40 5.54 -5.75 -18.93
C LYS A 40 6.36 -4.52 -18.51
N PRO A 41 6.26 -4.05 -17.25
CA PRO A 41 6.92 -2.84 -16.77
C PRO A 41 8.45 -2.90 -16.87
N PHE A 42 9.03 -4.10 -16.98
CA PHE A 42 10.49 -4.30 -17.02
C PHE A 42 11.04 -4.59 -18.41
N GLU A 43 10.22 -4.50 -19.46
CA GLU A 43 10.69 -4.69 -20.86
C GLU A 43 11.50 -3.48 -21.37
N SER A 44 11.18 -2.28 -20.87
CA SER A 44 11.88 -1.04 -21.21
C SER A 44 11.74 0.00 -20.09
N ARG A 45 12.59 1.04 -20.12
CA ARG A 45 12.44 2.19 -19.20
C ARG A 45 11.16 2.98 -19.45
N GLU A 46 10.64 2.97 -20.68
CA GLU A 46 9.37 3.62 -21.02
C GLU A 46 8.19 2.90 -20.36
N ASN A 47 8.14 1.57 -20.42
CA ASN A 47 7.11 0.79 -19.73
C ASN A 47 7.24 0.96 -18.21
N PHE A 48 8.47 0.99 -17.69
CA PHE A 48 8.70 1.24 -16.28
C PHE A 48 8.22 2.64 -15.86
N ALA A 49 8.44 3.66 -16.68
CA ALA A 49 7.96 5.01 -16.39
C ALA A 49 6.43 5.07 -16.26
N LYS A 50 5.68 4.31 -17.06
CA LYS A 50 4.22 4.15 -16.90
C LYS A 50 3.84 3.49 -15.56
N PHE A 51 4.63 2.52 -15.11
CA PHE A 51 4.48 1.95 -13.77
C PHE A 51 4.73 3.01 -12.68
N VAL A 52 5.82 3.79 -12.78
CA VAL A 52 6.12 4.87 -11.81
C VAL A 52 5.02 5.95 -11.82
N GLN A 53 4.46 6.28 -12.98
CA GLN A 53 3.31 7.18 -13.10
C GLN A 53 2.06 6.64 -12.38
N THR A 54 1.80 5.33 -12.46
CA THR A 54 0.73 4.67 -11.68
C THR A 54 1.00 4.80 -10.18
N GLN A 55 2.23 4.53 -9.75
CA GLN A 55 2.64 4.68 -8.35
C GLN A 55 2.46 6.12 -7.86
N TYR A 56 2.80 7.11 -8.70
CA TYR A 56 2.63 8.52 -8.40
C TYR A 56 1.17 8.87 -8.15
N LEU A 57 0.27 8.47 -9.05
CA LEU A 57 -1.17 8.73 -8.91
C LEU A 57 -1.70 8.17 -7.58
N PHE A 58 -1.36 6.92 -7.28
CA PHE A 58 -1.84 6.27 -6.06
C PHE A 58 -1.26 6.90 -4.79
N HIS A 59 0.04 7.16 -4.73
CA HIS A 59 0.65 7.78 -3.54
C HIS A 59 0.22 9.22 -3.34
N ARG A 60 -0.04 9.96 -4.42
CA ARG A 60 -0.58 11.32 -4.36
C ARG A 60 -2.00 11.32 -3.78
N ASP A 61 -2.83 10.34 -4.13
CA ASP A 61 -4.22 10.29 -3.65
C ASP A 61 -4.33 10.17 -2.13
N LEU A 62 -3.36 9.53 -1.47
CA LEU A 62 -3.29 9.37 -0.02
C LEU A 62 -2.24 10.26 0.67
N ASP A 63 -1.65 11.23 -0.05
CA ASP A 63 -0.52 12.01 0.47
C ASP A 63 -0.88 12.80 1.74
N ALA A 64 -2.13 13.27 1.82
CA ALA A 64 -2.65 13.99 2.97
C ALA A 64 -2.57 13.19 4.28
N PHE A 65 -2.62 11.86 4.22
CA PHE A 65 -2.53 11.01 5.40
C PHE A 65 -1.21 11.16 6.14
N PHE A 66 -0.11 11.37 5.42
CA PHE A 66 1.22 11.50 6.03
C PHE A 66 1.43 12.81 6.80
N PHE A 67 0.43 13.70 6.77
CA PHE A 67 0.38 14.96 7.53
C PHE A 67 -0.77 15.00 8.55
N ASN A 68 -1.52 13.92 8.71
CA ASN A 68 -2.66 13.85 9.62
C ASN A 68 -2.19 13.50 11.04
N ASP A 69 -2.53 14.35 12.01
CA ASP A 69 -2.09 14.19 13.40
C ASP A 69 -2.66 12.94 14.08
N THR A 70 -3.94 12.59 13.82
CA THR A 70 -4.55 11.36 14.35
C THR A 70 -3.79 10.12 13.90
N LEU A 71 -3.43 10.03 12.63
CA LEU A 71 -2.63 8.92 12.12
C LEU A 71 -1.21 8.93 12.68
N ALA A 72 -0.62 10.11 12.91
CA ALA A 72 0.73 10.24 13.45
C ALA A 72 0.82 9.78 14.93
N GLU A 73 -0.28 9.90 15.68
CA GLU A 73 -0.39 9.36 17.05
C GLU A 73 -0.50 7.83 17.06
N LEU A 74 -1.13 7.25 16.04
CA LEU A 74 -1.40 5.81 15.97
C LEU A 74 -0.26 5.02 15.30
N LEU A 75 0.39 5.59 14.27
CA LEU A 75 1.34 4.89 13.43
C LEU A 75 2.77 5.39 13.63
N PRO A 76 3.70 4.52 14.06
CA PRO A 76 5.08 4.93 14.30
C PRO A 76 5.75 5.33 12.98
N ASP A 77 6.43 6.48 13.03
CA ASP A 77 7.16 7.07 11.91
C ASP A 77 6.30 7.23 10.65
N LEU A 78 5.07 7.73 10.80
CA LEU A 78 4.17 7.95 9.67
C LEU A 78 4.83 8.77 8.55
N LYS A 79 5.53 9.85 8.89
CA LYS A 79 6.22 10.70 7.91
C LYS A 79 7.32 9.94 7.15
N GLY A 80 8.09 9.07 7.81
CA GLY A 80 9.14 8.27 7.18
C GLY A 80 8.62 7.20 6.21
N ARG A 81 7.34 6.82 6.33
CA ARG A 81 6.67 5.88 5.41
C ARG A 81 6.30 6.49 4.06
N ARG A 82 6.22 7.82 3.98
CA ARG A 82 5.84 8.55 2.76
C ARG A 82 6.84 8.30 1.63
N ARG A 83 6.35 7.78 0.48
CA ARG A 83 7.18 7.50 -0.70
C ARG A 83 7.06 8.50 -1.85
N LEU A 84 6.11 9.44 -1.80
CA LEU A 84 5.79 10.31 -2.95
C LEU A 84 7.01 11.09 -3.47
N GLY A 85 7.85 11.63 -2.60
CA GLY A 85 9.07 12.34 -3.02
C GLY A 85 10.10 11.47 -3.76
N PHE A 86 10.20 10.18 -3.41
CA PHE A 86 11.06 9.25 -4.16
C PHE A 86 10.49 8.96 -5.54
N ILE A 87 9.16 8.84 -5.64
CA ILE A 87 8.46 8.59 -6.90
C ILE A 87 8.60 9.80 -7.84
N GLU A 88 8.46 11.01 -7.33
CA GLU A 88 8.69 12.26 -8.09
C GLU A 88 10.12 12.32 -8.64
N GLN A 89 11.11 11.96 -7.82
CA GLN A 89 12.50 11.89 -8.27
C GLN A 89 12.72 10.78 -9.30
N ASP A 90 12.05 9.64 -9.17
CA ASP A 90 12.13 8.55 -10.15
C ASP A 90 11.56 8.97 -11.52
N LEU A 91 10.45 9.71 -11.53
CA LEU A 91 9.90 10.30 -12.77
C LEU A 91 10.90 11.27 -13.41
N ALA A 92 11.56 12.11 -12.60
CA ALA A 92 12.60 13.02 -13.09
C ALA A 92 13.81 12.27 -13.67
N ASP A 93 14.30 11.23 -12.99
CA ASP A 93 15.40 10.38 -13.45
C ASP A 93 15.05 9.68 -14.79
N LEU A 94 13.78 9.33 -14.99
CA LEU A 94 13.23 8.74 -16.21
C LEU A 94 12.82 9.78 -17.27
N SER A 95 13.06 11.07 -17.03
CA SER A 95 12.65 12.17 -17.92
C SER A 95 11.18 12.12 -18.34
N THR A 96 10.32 11.69 -17.42
CA THR A 96 8.89 11.49 -17.64
C THR A 96 8.09 12.48 -16.80
N THR A 97 7.03 13.04 -17.36
CA THR A 97 6.18 13.99 -16.63
C THR A 97 5.22 13.28 -15.69
N VAL A 98 4.83 13.97 -14.62
CA VAL A 98 3.68 13.55 -13.80
C VAL A 98 2.42 13.51 -14.68
N PRO A 99 1.55 12.49 -14.53
CA PRO A 99 0.30 12.44 -15.28
C PRO A 99 -0.61 13.61 -14.91
N ALA A 100 -1.40 14.09 -15.88
CA ALA A 100 -2.43 15.10 -15.63
C ALA A 100 -3.38 14.59 -14.53
N SER A 101 -3.58 15.42 -13.51
CA SER A 101 -4.30 15.03 -12.30
C SER A 101 -5.78 15.37 -12.39
N SER A 102 -6.63 14.43 -11.99
CA SER A 102 -7.96 14.72 -11.43
C SER A 102 -7.84 15.23 -9.99
N ALA A 103 -8.95 15.49 -9.31
CA ALA A 103 -8.95 15.63 -7.85
C ALA A 103 -8.31 14.39 -7.19
N THR A 104 -7.58 14.59 -6.10
CA THR A 104 -7.07 13.50 -5.24
C THR A 104 -8.23 12.82 -4.52
N HIS A 105 -8.05 11.56 -4.12
CA HIS A 105 -9.07 10.85 -3.37
C HIS A 105 -9.23 11.42 -1.95
N PHE A 106 -8.11 11.72 -1.28
CA PHE A 106 -8.10 12.38 0.02
C PHE A 106 -7.50 13.79 -0.08
N SER A 107 -7.96 14.68 0.80
CA SER A 107 -7.50 16.06 0.90
C SER A 107 -7.17 16.41 2.35
N HIS A 108 -6.27 17.37 2.55
CA HIS A 108 -5.96 17.92 3.88
C HIS A 108 -7.18 18.61 4.51
N ASP A 109 -8.04 19.20 3.68
CA ASP A 109 -9.22 19.94 4.11
C ASP A 109 -10.47 19.04 4.22
N ASP A 110 -10.31 17.71 4.22
CA ASP A 110 -11.44 16.81 4.35
C ASP A 110 -12.06 16.91 5.74
N ALA A 111 -13.21 17.58 5.81
CA ALA A 111 -13.93 17.83 7.05
C ALA A 111 -14.47 16.54 7.71
N ALA A 112 -14.51 15.43 6.97
CA ALA A 112 -15.03 14.15 7.42
C ALA A 112 -13.96 13.05 7.34
N PHE A 113 -12.81 13.26 7.99
CA PHE A 113 -11.74 12.26 8.06
C PHE A 113 -12.26 10.91 8.59
N ASP A 114 -12.29 9.90 7.73
CA ASP A 114 -12.68 8.52 8.05
C ASP A 114 -11.43 7.69 8.39
N LEU A 115 -11.13 7.58 9.69
CA LEU A 115 -9.96 6.84 10.17
C LEU A 115 -9.97 5.37 9.70
N PRO A 116 -11.05 4.58 9.86
CA PRO A 116 -11.11 3.21 9.35
C PRO A 116 -10.76 3.08 7.86
N GLU A 117 -11.32 3.93 7.01
CA GLU A 117 -10.99 3.91 5.58
C GLU A 117 -9.49 4.18 5.37
N ALA A 118 -8.95 5.24 5.99
CA ALA A 118 -7.55 5.61 5.88
C ALA A 118 -6.60 4.47 6.29
N LEU A 119 -6.93 3.73 7.36
CA LEU A 119 -6.16 2.57 7.80
C LEU A 119 -6.13 1.44 6.75
N GLY A 120 -7.24 1.22 6.05
CA GLY A 120 -7.33 0.26 4.95
C GLY A 120 -6.43 0.63 3.76
N TRP A 121 -6.45 1.91 3.38
CA TRP A 121 -5.58 2.44 2.32
C TRP A 121 -4.09 2.38 2.70
N LEU A 122 -3.76 2.74 3.95
CA LEU A 122 -2.40 2.63 4.46
C LEU A 122 -1.90 1.18 4.47
N TYR A 123 -2.77 0.22 4.80
CA TYR A 123 -2.42 -1.20 4.70
C TYR A 123 -1.99 -1.60 3.28
N VAL A 124 -2.69 -1.12 2.25
CA VAL A 124 -2.36 -1.44 0.84
C VAL A 124 -1.05 -0.79 0.42
N VAL A 125 -0.85 0.50 0.70
CA VAL A 125 0.38 1.20 0.29
C VAL A 125 1.60 0.65 1.02
N GLU A 126 1.49 0.38 2.33
CA GLU A 126 2.59 -0.19 3.13
C GLU A 126 2.88 -1.64 2.73
N GLY A 127 1.84 -2.42 2.42
CA GLY A 127 1.98 -3.80 1.95
C GLY A 127 2.73 -3.91 0.63
N SER A 128 2.57 -2.93 -0.26
CA SER A 128 3.26 -2.90 -1.56
C SER A 128 4.81 -2.87 -1.42
N ASN A 129 5.32 -2.31 -0.31
CA ASN A 129 6.76 -2.19 -0.04
C ASN A 129 7.44 -3.54 0.25
N LEU A 130 6.69 -4.57 0.67
CA LEU A 130 7.23 -5.91 0.90
C LEU A 130 7.63 -6.59 -0.40
N GLY A 131 6.75 -6.55 -1.41
CA GLY A 131 6.97 -7.17 -2.72
C GLY A 131 7.96 -6.39 -3.61
N ALA A 132 8.18 -5.11 -3.30
CA ALA A 132 9.05 -4.21 -4.07
C ALA A 132 10.51 -4.71 -4.22
N ALA A 133 10.99 -5.63 -3.37
CA ALA A 133 12.30 -6.26 -3.55
C ALA A 133 12.42 -7.03 -4.88
N PHE A 134 11.35 -7.72 -5.30
CA PHE A 134 11.32 -8.44 -6.57
C PHE A 134 11.29 -7.46 -7.74
N LEU A 135 10.45 -6.42 -7.65
CA LEU A 135 10.35 -5.38 -8.67
C LEU A 135 11.68 -4.64 -8.86
N LEU A 136 12.38 -4.32 -7.77
CA LEU A 136 13.69 -3.66 -7.82
C LEU A 136 14.74 -4.52 -8.52
N LYS A 137 14.72 -5.84 -8.29
CA LYS A 137 15.61 -6.80 -8.97
C LYS A 137 15.35 -6.81 -10.48
N ASP A 138 14.10 -6.73 -10.90
CA ASP A 138 13.76 -6.69 -12.33
C ASP A 138 14.06 -5.32 -12.96
N ALA A 139 13.83 -4.22 -12.23
CA ALA A 139 14.22 -2.87 -12.64
C ALA A 139 15.74 -2.74 -12.88
N ALA A 140 16.56 -3.47 -12.11
CA ALA A 140 18.00 -3.51 -12.33
C ALA A 140 18.40 -4.03 -13.72
N LYS A 141 17.59 -4.89 -14.35
CA LYS A 141 17.85 -5.43 -15.70
C LYS A 141 17.74 -4.36 -16.80
N ILE A 142 17.00 -3.28 -16.54
CA ILE A 142 16.88 -2.10 -17.41
C ILE A 142 17.71 -0.91 -16.90
N GLY A 143 18.66 -1.18 -15.99
CA GLY A 143 19.63 -0.21 -15.47
C GLY A 143 19.03 0.83 -14.54
N LEU A 144 17.99 0.47 -13.78
CA LEU A 144 17.38 1.29 -12.73
C LEU A 144 17.73 0.73 -11.35
N GLY A 145 17.65 1.55 -10.30
CA GLY A 145 17.94 1.11 -8.94
C GLY A 145 17.60 2.15 -7.89
N GLU A 146 17.98 1.85 -6.65
CA GLU A 146 17.66 2.66 -5.47
C GLU A 146 18.24 4.08 -5.53
N THR A 147 19.19 4.34 -6.43
CA THR A 147 19.83 5.64 -6.63
C THR A 147 19.51 6.29 -7.97
N PHE A 148 18.70 5.64 -8.83
CA PHE A 148 18.33 6.16 -10.14
C PHE A 148 17.06 5.48 -10.67
N GLY A 149 15.95 6.23 -10.75
CA GLY A 149 14.71 5.81 -11.40
C GLY A 149 13.90 4.72 -10.69
N ALA A 150 14.39 4.10 -9.61
CA ALA A 150 13.65 3.13 -8.80
C ALA A 150 13.86 3.30 -7.29
N ARG A 151 14.07 4.55 -6.83
CA ARG A 151 14.25 4.95 -5.43
C ARG A 151 13.05 4.55 -4.58
N HIS A 152 11.83 4.67 -5.11
CA HIS A 152 10.62 4.34 -4.36
C HIS A 152 10.52 2.86 -4.00
N LEU A 153 11.20 1.98 -4.74
CA LEU A 153 11.24 0.54 -4.47
C LEU A 153 12.28 0.17 -3.40
N ALA A 154 13.15 1.09 -2.97
CA ALA A 154 14.20 0.83 -2.00
C ALA A 154 13.63 0.33 -0.66
N GLY A 155 14.39 -0.54 0.02
CA GLY A 155 14.01 -0.99 1.35
C GLY A 155 14.06 0.15 2.37
N ALA A 156 13.25 0.06 3.42
CA ALA A 156 13.46 0.91 4.60
C ALA A 156 14.86 0.66 5.21
N PRO A 157 15.53 1.67 5.80
CA PRO A 157 16.88 1.52 6.36
C PRO A 157 17.02 0.37 7.37
N GLU A 158 15.99 0.16 8.19
CA GLU A 158 15.89 -0.90 9.20
C GLU A 158 15.50 -2.28 8.61
N GLY A 159 15.22 -2.33 7.31
CA GLY A 159 14.83 -3.52 6.57
C GLY A 159 13.32 -3.69 6.43
N ARG A 160 12.88 -4.12 5.23
CA ARG A 160 11.45 -4.29 4.85
C ARG A 160 10.65 -5.09 5.87
N GLY A 161 11.23 -6.17 6.38
CA GLY A 161 10.55 -7.05 7.33
C GLY A 161 10.26 -6.37 8.67
N LEU A 162 11.21 -5.59 9.20
CA LEU A 162 11.00 -4.86 10.45
C LEU A 162 10.03 -3.69 10.23
N HIS A 163 10.20 -2.96 9.13
CA HIS A 163 9.32 -1.86 8.73
C HIS A 163 7.84 -2.30 8.62
N TRP A 164 7.61 -3.46 8.00
CA TRP A 164 6.27 -4.03 7.90
C TRP A 164 5.72 -4.53 9.23
N ARG A 165 6.54 -5.24 10.03
CA ARG A 165 6.08 -5.76 11.33
C ARG A 165 5.69 -4.64 12.29
N THR A 166 6.42 -3.53 12.30
CA THR A 166 6.08 -2.37 13.15
C THR A 166 4.79 -1.70 12.71
N PHE A 167 4.56 -1.57 11.40
CA PHE A 167 3.29 -1.10 10.86
C PHE A 167 2.13 -2.01 11.25
N VAL A 168 2.25 -3.32 11.00
CA VAL A 168 1.20 -4.30 11.33
C VAL A 168 0.87 -4.32 12.82
N ALA A 169 1.88 -4.24 13.68
CA ALA A 169 1.67 -4.18 15.13
C ALA A 169 0.86 -2.94 15.53
N ALA A 170 1.19 -1.78 14.97
CA ALA A 170 0.44 -0.54 15.22
C ALA A 170 -0.98 -0.60 14.64
N LEU A 171 -1.13 -1.09 13.40
CA LEU A 171 -2.41 -1.25 12.74
C LEU A 171 -3.33 -2.21 13.51
N ASP A 172 -2.84 -3.37 13.96
CA ASP A 172 -3.63 -4.35 14.72
C ASP A 172 -3.98 -3.85 16.14
N ALA A 173 -3.22 -2.89 16.69
CA ALA A 173 -3.43 -2.35 18.04
C ALA A 173 -4.51 -1.26 18.12
N VAL A 174 -4.93 -0.68 16.99
CA VAL A 174 -6.02 0.32 16.98
C VAL A 174 -7.32 -0.33 17.47
N GLU A 175 -7.97 0.27 18.47
CA GLU A 175 -9.28 -0.17 18.94
C GLU A 175 -10.36 0.34 17.99
N LEU A 176 -11.18 -0.58 17.45
CA LEU A 176 -12.22 -0.30 16.47
C LEU A 176 -13.48 -1.11 16.80
N THR A 177 -14.66 -0.58 16.48
CA THR A 177 -15.90 -1.37 16.50
C THR A 177 -15.95 -2.37 15.36
N ALA A 178 -16.90 -3.32 15.40
CA ALA A 178 -17.09 -4.27 14.32
C ALA A 178 -17.47 -3.60 12.99
N GLU A 179 -18.23 -2.50 13.04
CA GLU A 179 -18.58 -1.70 11.86
C GLU A 179 -17.35 -1.00 11.28
N GLU A 180 -16.48 -0.46 12.14
CA GLU A 180 -15.24 0.17 11.72
C GLU A 180 -14.26 -0.84 11.11
N GLU A 181 -14.15 -2.03 11.69
CA GLU A 181 -13.38 -3.15 11.12
C GLU A 181 -13.80 -3.47 9.68
N ASN A 182 -15.11 -3.49 9.42
CA ASN A 182 -15.63 -3.67 8.07
C ASN A 182 -15.27 -2.51 7.14
N ARG A 183 -15.24 -1.26 7.64
CA ARG A 183 -14.78 -0.10 6.87
C ARG A 183 -13.28 -0.14 6.56
N VAL A 184 -12.43 -0.68 7.45
CA VAL A 184 -11.01 -0.89 7.13
C VAL A 184 -10.85 -1.85 5.96
N ILE A 185 -11.62 -2.95 5.95
CA ILE A 185 -11.61 -3.91 4.84
C ILE A 185 -12.10 -3.26 3.54
N ALA A 186 -13.24 -2.57 3.59
CA ALA A 186 -13.80 -1.87 2.43
C ALA A 186 -12.83 -0.81 1.88
N GLY A 187 -12.14 -0.06 2.76
CA GLY A 187 -11.12 0.91 2.37
C GLY A 187 -9.93 0.25 1.68
N ALA A 188 -9.46 -0.89 2.16
CA ALA A 188 -8.39 -1.63 1.49
C ALA A 188 -8.81 -2.17 0.11
N GLU A 189 -10.03 -2.68 -0.02
CA GLU A 189 -10.58 -3.09 -1.32
C GLU A 189 -10.70 -1.90 -2.28
N ALA A 190 -11.21 -0.76 -1.81
CA ALA A 190 -11.28 0.48 -2.58
C ALA A 190 -9.88 0.92 -3.06
N ALA A 191 -8.87 0.89 -2.17
CA ALA A 191 -7.51 1.21 -2.51
C ALA A 191 -6.95 0.33 -3.64
N PHE A 192 -7.18 -0.99 -3.59
CA PHE A 192 -6.80 -1.91 -4.67
C PHE A 192 -7.51 -1.60 -5.99
N HIS A 193 -8.81 -1.29 -5.95
CA HIS A 193 -9.55 -0.88 -7.15
C HIS A 193 -9.01 0.43 -7.73
N THR A 194 -8.72 1.42 -6.90
CA THR A 194 -8.19 2.71 -7.34
C THR A 194 -6.83 2.58 -8.00
N VAL A 195 -5.87 1.85 -7.41
CA VAL A 195 -4.56 1.65 -8.04
C VAL A 195 -4.69 0.87 -9.36
N HIS A 196 -5.62 -0.09 -9.44
CA HIS A 196 -5.88 -0.81 -10.69
C HIS A 196 -6.45 0.11 -11.77
N ASP A 197 -7.35 1.03 -11.42
CA ASP A 197 -7.91 2.00 -12.37
C ASP A 197 -6.86 3.02 -12.85
N HIS A 198 -5.95 3.44 -11.96
CA HIS A 198 -4.78 4.22 -12.37
C HIS A 198 -3.88 3.42 -13.32
N ALA A 199 -3.63 2.15 -13.03
CA ALA A 199 -2.83 1.28 -13.89
C ALA A 199 -3.46 1.14 -15.29
N LYS A 200 -4.77 0.92 -15.38
CA LYS A 200 -5.50 0.86 -16.66
C LYS A 200 -5.43 2.16 -17.46
N ARG A 201 -5.41 3.31 -16.79
CA ARG A 201 -5.33 4.62 -17.45
C ARG A 201 -3.95 4.86 -18.04
N VAL A 202 -2.90 4.37 -17.39
CA VAL A 202 -1.51 4.78 -17.66
C VAL A 202 -0.69 3.71 -18.38
N MET A 203 -0.94 2.42 -18.09
CA MET A 203 -0.09 1.31 -18.53
C MET A 203 -0.61 0.59 -19.79
N VAL A 204 -1.72 1.05 -20.35
CA VAL A 204 -2.28 0.54 -21.62
C VAL A 204 -1.68 1.29 -22.83
#